data_AF-A0A0C1NYZ0-F1
#
_entry.id   AF-A0A0C1NYZ0-F1
#
_cell.length_a   1.000
_cell.length_b   1.000
_cell.length_c   1.000
_cell.angle_alpha   90.00
_cell.angle_beta   90.00
_cell.angle_gamma   90.00
#
_symmetry.space_group_name_H-M   'P 1'
#
loop_
_entity.id
_entity.type
_entity.pdbx_description
1 polymer ?
#
loop_
_entity_poly.entity_id
_entity_poly.type
_entity_poly.pdbx_seq_one_letter_code
_entity_poly.pdbx_strand_id
1 'polypeptide(L)'
;SFVGYVFIAETASGLALDTAKFNNVFKEIFVGGERKYGWGRLTLSGAPLLVRDNLFFGHTLCLDKEKPQIVLKNDAKYLPAHTEVLPENKMLCKGNIENLAGRETLPSKGNSGAGPGRKITGAKLCWMPGSQLTGDDEIKFRLGAYGLMEEC
;
A
#
# COMPACT_ATOMS: atom_id res chain seq x y z
N SER A 1 -6.22 16.04 -6.43
CA SER A 1 -5.00 15.84 -5.63
C SER A 1 -4.90 14.35 -5.30
N PHE A 2 -3.68 13.79 -5.28
CA PHE A 2 -3.45 12.42 -4.82
C PHE A 2 -3.12 12.45 -3.32
N VAL A 3 -3.75 11.59 -2.53
CA VAL A 3 -3.47 11.41 -1.10
C VAL A 3 -3.05 9.97 -0.90
N GLY A 4 -1.91 9.76 -0.25
CA GLY A 4 -1.36 8.44 0.02
C GLY A 4 -0.59 8.44 1.33
N TYR A 5 -0.23 7.25 1.81
CA TYR A 5 0.50 7.06 3.04
C TYR A 5 1.79 6.29 2.77
N VAL A 6 2.85 6.62 3.50
CA VAL A 6 4.12 5.90 3.49
C VAL A 6 4.36 5.38 4.90
N PHE A 7 4.48 4.07 5.05
CA PHE A 7 4.80 3.41 6.32
C PHE A 7 6.28 3.02 6.32
N ILE A 8 7.00 3.41 7.36
CA ILE A 8 8.44 3.15 7.50
C ILE A 8 8.66 2.47 8.84
N ALA A 9 9.19 1.25 8.81
CA ALA A 9 9.61 0.57 10.01
C ALA A 9 10.88 1.22 10.57
N GLU A 10 10.91 1.49 11.87
CA GLU A 10 12.07 2.10 12.56
C GLU A 10 13.35 1.26 12.42
N THR A 11 13.19 -0.06 12.29
CA THR A 11 14.29 -1.01 12.09
C THR A 11 14.82 -1.05 10.66
N ALA A 12 14.03 -0.61 9.66
CA ALA A 12 14.41 -0.72 8.26
C ALA A 12 15.48 0.31 7.83
N SER A 13 15.67 1.37 8.62
CA SER A 13 16.48 2.49 8.18
C SER A 13 17.96 2.38 8.56
N GLY A 14 18.36 1.64 9.62
CA GLY A 14 19.71 1.77 10.19
C GLY A 14 20.13 3.22 10.52
N LEU A 15 19.18 4.15 10.34
CA LEU A 15 19.24 5.58 10.42
C LEU A 15 18.15 5.88 11.43
N ALA A 16 18.53 6.36 12.60
CA ALA A 16 17.61 7.12 13.43
C ALA A 16 17.13 8.30 12.56
N LEU A 17 15.93 8.17 11.99
CA LEU A 17 15.30 9.18 11.15
C LEU A 17 14.74 10.24 12.11
N ASP A 18 15.58 11.18 12.50
CA ASP A 18 15.09 12.43 13.05
C ASP A 18 14.28 13.19 11.98
N THR A 19 13.43 14.11 12.42
CA THR A 19 12.53 14.88 11.55
C THR A 19 13.29 15.64 10.44
N ALA A 20 14.54 16.05 10.68
CA ALA A 20 15.33 16.78 9.70
C ALA A 20 15.82 15.87 8.56
N LYS A 21 16.29 14.66 8.87
CA LYS A 21 16.65 13.65 7.87
C LYS A 21 15.44 13.19 7.07
N PHE A 22 14.31 13.00 7.75
CA PHE A 22 13.04 12.67 7.08
C PHE A 22 12.67 13.75 6.05
N ASN A 23 12.70 15.04 6.43
CA ASN A 23 12.40 16.14 5.53
C ASN A 23 13.32 16.17 4.30
N ASN A 24 14.61 15.93 4.48
CA ASN A 24 15.56 15.93 3.37
C ASN A 24 15.33 14.76 2.40
N VAL A 25 15.04 13.57 2.92
CA VAL A 25 14.78 12.38 2.09
C VAL A 25 13.45 12.50 1.36
N PHE A 26 12.40 12.98 2.04
CA PHE A 26 11.05 13.03 1.49
C PHE A 26 10.70 14.33 0.78
N LYS A 27 11.60 15.32 0.75
CA LYS A 27 11.43 16.55 -0.05
C LYS A 27 11.04 16.22 -1.48
N GLU A 28 11.64 15.18 -2.03
CA GLU A 28 11.32 14.64 -3.34
C GLU A 28 11.56 13.13 -3.38
N ILE A 29 10.56 12.39 -3.84
CA ILE A 29 10.68 10.96 -4.09
C ILE A 29 10.14 10.62 -5.48
N PHE A 30 10.60 9.50 -6.03
CA PHE A 30 10.13 8.98 -7.31
C PHE A 30 9.56 7.58 -7.11
N VAL A 31 8.29 7.41 -7.42
CA VAL A 31 7.57 6.13 -7.29
C VAL A 31 7.28 5.57 -8.68
N GLY A 32 7.45 4.25 -8.86
CA GLY A 32 7.17 3.57 -10.13
C GLY A 32 8.39 3.39 -11.05
N GLY A 33 8.15 2.83 -12.24
CA GLY A 33 9.18 2.40 -13.19
C GLY A 33 9.64 3.46 -14.20
N GLU A 34 8.81 4.48 -14.47
CA GLU A 34 9.03 5.46 -15.54
C GLU A 34 9.68 6.77 -15.07
N ARG A 35 10.54 6.67 -14.06
CA ARG A 35 11.18 7.83 -13.40
C ARG A 35 12.00 8.69 -14.38
N LYS A 36 12.59 8.07 -15.41
CA LYS A 36 13.39 8.76 -16.44
C LYS A 36 12.57 9.74 -17.29
N TYR A 37 11.25 9.55 -17.38
CA TYR A 37 10.34 10.42 -18.13
C TYR A 37 9.64 11.44 -17.23
N GLY A 38 10.06 11.57 -15.97
CA GLY A 38 9.47 12.50 -15.00
C GLY A 38 8.19 11.99 -14.34
N TRP A 39 7.73 10.78 -14.66
CA TRP A 39 6.54 10.18 -14.07
C TRP A 39 6.81 9.69 -12.65
N GLY A 40 5.77 9.79 -11.81
CA GLY A 40 5.83 9.36 -10.41
C GLY A 40 6.72 10.22 -9.51
N ARG A 41 7.11 11.41 -9.98
CA ARG A 41 7.78 12.43 -9.16
C ARG A 41 6.77 13.00 -8.15
N LEU A 42 7.06 12.82 -6.87
CA LEU A 42 6.30 13.37 -5.76
C LEU A 42 7.18 14.37 -5.03
N THR A 43 6.65 15.57 -4.79
CA THR A 43 7.34 16.60 -4.01
C THR A 43 6.57 16.85 -2.73
N LEU A 44 7.30 17.04 -1.63
CA LEU A 44 6.67 17.38 -0.36
C LEU A 44 6.15 18.82 -0.44
N SER A 45 4.84 18.97 -0.24
CA SER A 45 4.20 20.27 -0.09
C SER A 45 3.98 20.53 1.40
N GLY A 46 4.59 21.59 1.92
CA GLY A 46 4.50 21.94 3.34
C GLY A 46 5.46 21.14 4.24
N ALA A 47 5.18 21.14 5.55
CA ALA A 47 5.92 20.39 6.55
C ALA A 47 5.23 19.04 6.80
N PRO A 48 5.97 17.95 7.08
CA PRO A 48 5.35 16.70 7.49
C PRO A 48 4.61 16.91 8.81
N LEU A 49 3.45 16.30 8.90
CA LEU A 49 2.64 16.30 10.11
C LEU A 49 2.77 14.93 10.76
N LEU A 50 2.97 14.91 12.08
CA LEU A 50 2.85 13.69 12.86
C LEU A 50 1.36 13.32 12.91
N VAL A 51 0.99 12.15 12.38
CA VAL A 51 -0.36 11.61 12.53
C VAL A 51 -0.54 11.21 13.99
N ARG A 52 -1.39 11.94 14.72
CA ARG A 52 -1.65 11.67 16.15
C ARG A 52 -2.85 10.75 16.36
N ASP A 53 -3.78 10.72 15.40
CA ASP A 53 -5.08 10.10 15.59
C ASP A 53 -5.09 8.61 15.21
N ASN A 54 -3.96 8.05 14.78
CA ASN A 54 -3.86 6.67 14.31
C ASN A 54 -4.95 6.35 13.28
N LEU A 55 -5.10 7.23 12.28
CA LEU A 55 -6.07 7.09 11.19
C LEU A 55 -5.39 6.89 9.84
N PHE A 56 -5.97 6.02 9.03
CA PHE A 56 -5.60 5.74 7.64
C PHE A 56 -6.86 5.85 6.76
N PHE A 57 -6.97 6.92 5.97
CA PHE A 57 -8.20 7.25 5.21
C PHE A 57 -9.48 7.25 6.08
N GLY A 58 -9.37 7.66 7.36
CA GLY A 58 -10.49 7.64 8.31
C GLY A 58 -10.75 6.28 8.97
N HIS A 59 -9.93 5.26 8.69
CA HIS A 59 -9.96 3.96 9.35
C HIS A 59 -8.95 3.89 10.48
N THR A 60 -9.23 3.11 11.52
CA THR A 60 -8.29 2.94 12.63
C THR A 60 -7.05 2.19 12.14
N LEU A 61 -5.88 2.72 12.47
CA LEU A 61 -4.57 2.20 12.12
C LEU A 61 -3.86 1.73 13.39
N CYS A 62 -3.43 0.47 13.41
CA CYS A 62 -2.63 -0.12 14.48
C CYS A 62 -1.20 -0.34 13.99
N LEU A 63 -0.23 0.29 14.66
CA LEU A 63 1.21 0.24 14.34
C LEU A 63 2.03 -0.53 15.39
N ASP A 64 1.37 -1.19 16.36
CA ASP A 64 2.01 -1.98 17.42
C ASP A 64 2.44 -3.39 16.96
N LYS A 65 2.17 -3.73 15.70
CA LYS A 65 2.50 -5.02 15.07
C LYS A 65 3.65 -4.86 14.09
N GLU A 66 4.28 -5.98 13.73
CA GLU A 66 5.36 -6.01 12.72
C GLU A 66 4.93 -5.43 11.36
N LYS A 67 3.66 -5.59 11.00
CA LYS A 67 3.04 -4.97 9.82
C LYS A 67 1.90 -4.05 10.25
N PRO A 68 1.72 -2.89 9.58
CA PRO A 68 0.57 -2.03 9.85
C PRO A 68 -0.75 -2.79 9.65
N GLN A 69 -1.65 -2.65 10.62
CA GLN A 69 -2.98 -3.23 10.57
C GLN A 69 -4.02 -2.12 10.48
N ILE A 70 -5.03 -2.30 9.65
CA ILE A 70 -6.11 -1.36 9.39
C ILE A 70 -7.41 -2.02 9.84
N VAL A 71 -8.23 -1.28 10.60
CA VAL A 71 -9.51 -1.76 11.11
C VAL A 71 -10.63 -0.96 10.47
N LEU A 72 -11.50 -1.65 9.73
CA LEU A 72 -12.68 -1.09 9.09
C LEU A 72 -13.91 -1.41 9.96
N LYS A 73 -14.64 -0.37 10.38
CA LYS A 73 -15.92 -0.47 11.11
C LYS A 73 -17.11 -0.12 10.19
N ASN A 74 -18.27 -0.75 10.31
CA ASN A 74 -19.28 -0.81 9.24
C ASN A 74 -20.04 0.43 8.76
N ASP A 75 -19.73 1.65 9.19
CA ASP A 75 -20.41 2.82 8.66
C ASP A 75 -19.94 3.15 7.22
N ALA A 76 -20.58 2.52 6.24
CA ALA A 76 -20.45 2.78 4.80
C ALA A 76 -19.00 2.81 4.29
N LYS A 77 -18.19 1.84 4.73
CA LYS A 77 -16.75 1.85 4.44
C LYS A 77 -16.44 1.19 3.11
N TYR A 78 -15.66 1.93 2.33
CA TYR A 78 -15.11 1.50 1.08
C TYR A 78 -13.68 1.03 1.28
N LEU A 79 -13.30 -0.05 0.63
CA LEU A 79 -11.93 -0.55 0.66
C LEU A 79 -10.98 0.52 0.10
N PRO A 80 -9.97 0.99 0.85
CA PRO A 80 -9.08 2.06 0.40
C PRO A 80 -8.02 1.58 -0.61
N ALA A 81 -7.82 0.27 -0.71
CA ALA A 81 -6.84 -0.36 -1.59
C ALA A 81 -7.36 -1.71 -2.11
N HIS A 82 -6.63 -2.28 -3.07
CA HIS A 82 -6.90 -3.65 -3.54
C HIS A 82 -6.82 -4.62 -2.38
N THR A 83 -7.89 -5.40 -2.20
CA THR A 83 -7.98 -6.40 -1.13
C THR A 83 -8.07 -7.78 -1.75
N GLU A 84 -7.15 -8.67 -1.38
CA GLU A 84 -7.09 -10.01 -1.95
C GLU A 84 -8.34 -10.82 -1.60
N VAL A 85 -8.83 -11.62 -2.55
CA VAL A 85 -9.96 -12.53 -2.38
C VAL A 85 -9.42 -13.93 -2.18
N LEU A 86 -9.59 -14.47 -0.97
CA LEU A 86 -9.20 -15.81 -0.56
C LEU A 86 -10.42 -16.60 -0.05
N PRO A 87 -10.45 -17.93 -0.22
CA PRO A 87 -11.57 -18.77 0.27
C PRO A 87 -11.85 -18.64 1.77
N GLU A 88 -10.83 -18.35 2.58
CA GLU A 88 -10.91 -18.19 4.02
C GLU A 88 -11.38 -16.81 4.49
N ASN A 89 -11.53 -15.85 3.57
CA ASN A 89 -12.01 -14.51 3.91
C ASN A 89 -13.45 -14.56 4.41
N LYS A 90 -13.72 -13.85 5.50
CA LYS A 90 -15.06 -13.68 6.08
C LYS A 90 -15.71 -12.38 5.63
N MET A 91 -14.92 -11.44 5.09
CA MET A 91 -15.46 -10.19 4.59
C MET A 91 -16.50 -10.41 3.50
N LEU A 92 -17.59 -9.64 3.58
CA LEU A 92 -18.60 -9.57 2.53
C LEU A 92 -18.50 -8.20 1.87
N CYS A 93 -18.23 -8.19 0.57
CA CYS A 93 -18.02 -6.97 -0.19
C CYS A 93 -18.95 -6.89 -1.41
N LYS A 94 -19.35 -5.68 -1.76
CA LYS A 94 -20.05 -5.33 -3.00
C LYS A 94 -19.19 -4.38 -3.82
N GLY A 95 -18.81 -4.81 -5.00
CA GLY A 95 -17.96 -4.04 -5.90
C GLY A 95 -17.51 -4.88 -7.08
N ASN A 96 -16.51 -4.38 -7.80
CA ASN A 96 -15.87 -5.13 -8.87
C ASN A 96 -14.68 -5.92 -8.31
N ILE A 97 -14.49 -7.11 -8.85
CA ILE A 97 -13.28 -7.90 -8.66
C ILE A 97 -12.47 -7.80 -9.95
N GLU A 98 -11.16 -7.64 -9.82
CA GLU A 98 -10.24 -7.70 -10.95
C GLU A 98 -9.02 -8.58 -10.66
N ASN A 99 -8.39 -9.06 -11.73
CA ASN A 99 -7.11 -9.74 -11.64
C ASN A 99 -6.00 -8.69 -11.53
N LEU A 100 -5.26 -8.71 -10.43
CA LEU A 100 -4.11 -7.86 -10.22
C LEU A 100 -2.83 -8.66 -10.44
N ALA A 101 -2.02 -8.23 -11.41
CA ALA A 101 -0.70 -8.80 -11.69
C ALA A 101 0.33 -7.68 -11.82
N GLY A 102 1.47 -7.87 -11.17
CA GLY A 102 2.61 -6.98 -11.23
C GLY A 102 3.57 -7.33 -12.36
N ARG A 103 4.47 -6.40 -12.64
CA ARG A 103 5.62 -6.59 -13.51
C ARG A 103 6.90 -6.37 -12.71
N GLU A 104 7.68 -7.43 -12.53
CA GLU A 104 8.94 -7.40 -11.79
C GLU A 104 10.13 -7.20 -12.73
N THR A 105 11.17 -6.58 -12.20
CA THR A 105 12.47 -6.43 -12.89
C THR A 105 13.29 -7.69 -12.67
N LEU A 106 13.65 -8.38 -13.75
CA LEU A 106 14.58 -9.50 -13.67
C LEU A 106 16.02 -8.98 -13.61
N PRO A 107 16.82 -9.37 -12.60
CA PRO A 107 18.21 -8.96 -12.52
C PRO A 107 19.02 -9.48 -13.72
N SER A 108 19.94 -8.65 -14.20
CA SER A 108 20.76 -8.98 -15.36
C SER A 108 21.80 -10.05 -15.02
N LYS A 109 21.57 -11.27 -15.50
CA LYS A 109 22.55 -12.37 -15.50
C LYS A 109 23.00 -12.70 -16.93
N GLY A 110 23.55 -11.70 -17.62
CA GLY A 110 24.40 -11.90 -18.80
C GLY A 110 23.76 -12.42 -20.09
N ASN A 111 22.44 -12.67 -20.17
CA ASN A 111 21.77 -13.11 -21.40
C ASN A 111 20.44 -12.37 -21.65
N SER A 112 20.06 -12.31 -22.93
CA SER A 112 18.84 -11.71 -23.47
C SER A 112 17.59 -12.21 -22.75
N GLY A 113 16.97 -11.32 -21.97
CA GLY A 113 15.77 -11.65 -21.17
C GLY A 113 15.69 -10.89 -19.85
N ALA A 114 16.81 -10.32 -19.39
CA ALA A 114 16.83 -9.44 -18.23
C ALA A 114 16.25 -8.04 -18.52
N GLY A 115 15.76 -7.39 -17.48
CA GLY A 115 15.32 -6.00 -17.54
C GLY A 115 13.98 -5.70 -16.83
N PRO A 116 13.59 -4.42 -16.77
CA PRO A 116 12.37 -3.98 -16.11
C PRO A 116 11.13 -4.61 -16.72
N GLY A 117 10.23 -5.07 -15.85
CA GLY A 117 8.93 -5.60 -16.21
C GLY A 117 8.93 -6.85 -17.09
N ARG A 118 10.02 -7.61 -17.11
CA ARG A 118 10.18 -8.85 -17.88
C ARG A 118 9.50 -10.06 -17.24
N LYS A 119 9.27 -10.02 -15.92
CA LYS A 119 8.53 -11.08 -15.20
C LYS A 119 7.14 -10.58 -14.84
N ILE A 120 6.12 -11.31 -15.24
CA ILE A 120 4.74 -11.09 -14.77
C ILE A 120 4.57 -11.92 -13.50
N THR A 121 4.04 -11.31 -12.44
CA THR A 121 3.73 -12.03 -11.20
C THR A 121 2.50 -12.92 -11.39
N GLY A 122 2.31 -13.90 -10.51
CA GLY A 122 1.00 -14.57 -10.43
C GLY A 122 -0.11 -13.55 -10.24
N ALA A 123 -1.22 -13.73 -10.95
CA ALA A 123 -2.39 -12.88 -10.81
C ALA A 123 -3.11 -13.22 -9.49
N LYS A 124 -3.46 -12.19 -8.74
CA LYS A 124 -4.32 -12.28 -7.56
C LYS A 124 -5.70 -11.77 -7.92
N LEU A 125 -6.75 -12.44 -7.45
CA LEU A 125 -8.10 -11.88 -7.50
C LEU A 125 -8.22 -10.86 -6.37
N CYS A 126 -8.59 -9.63 -6.70
CA CYS A 126 -8.71 -8.56 -5.72
C CYS A 126 -10.04 -7.81 -5.89
N TRP A 127 -10.68 -7.48 -4.78
CA TRP A 127 -11.65 -6.39 -4.77
C TRP A 127 -10.95 -5.09 -5.12
N MET A 128 -11.58 -4.30 -6.01
CA MET A 128 -11.06 -2.98 -6.38
C MET A 128 -11.16 -2.00 -5.21
N PRO A 129 -10.24 -1.02 -5.11
CA PRO A 129 -10.42 0.15 -4.25
C PRO A 129 -11.79 0.80 -4.54
N GLY A 130 -12.52 1.18 -3.50
CA GLY A 130 -13.88 1.68 -3.63
C GLY A 130 -14.97 0.61 -3.58
N SER A 131 -14.64 -0.69 -3.47
CA SER A 131 -15.63 -1.72 -3.14
C SER A 131 -16.17 -1.51 -1.73
N GLN A 132 -17.47 -1.75 -1.52
CA GLN A 132 -18.16 -1.50 -0.26
C GLN A 132 -18.16 -2.75 0.62
N LEU A 133 -17.83 -2.62 1.90
CA LEU A 133 -18.05 -3.68 2.89
C LEU A 133 -19.54 -3.72 3.28
N THR A 134 -20.17 -4.90 3.29
CA THR A 134 -21.62 -5.08 3.47
C THR A 134 -22.02 -5.93 4.68
N GLY A 135 -21.06 -6.43 5.46
CA GLY A 135 -21.34 -7.13 6.72
C GLY A 135 -21.56 -6.18 7.89
N ASP A 136 -21.86 -6.73 9.08
CA ASP A 136 -21.99 -5.96 10.33
C ASP A 136 -20.80 -6.15 11.29
N ASP A 137 -19.86 -7.02 10.93
CA ASP A 137 -18.64 -7.27 11.72
C ASP A 137 -17.51 -6.28 11.44
N GLU A 138 -16.75 -5.94 12.48
CA GLU A 138 -15.46 -5.26 12.33
C GLU A 138 -14.47 -6.20 11.65
N ILE A 139 -13.87 -5.74 10.53
CA ILE A 139 -12.88 -6.53 9.79
C ILE A 139 -11.50 -5.88 9.92
N LYS A 140 -10.51 -6.73 10.13
CA LYS A 140 -9.10 -6.36 10.29
C LYS A 140 -8.33 -6.76 9.04
N PHE A 141 -7.49 -5.85 8.58
CA PHE A 141 -6.64 -6.08 7.43
C PHE A 141 -5.19 -5.77 7.79
N ARG A 142 -4.25 -6.54 7.25
CA ARG A 142 -2.84 -6.18 7.25
C ARG A 142 -2.43 -5.67 5.88
N LEU A 143 -1.44 -4.79 5.84
CA LEU A 143 -0.77 -4.44 4.60
C LEU A 143 0.21 -5.55 4.20
N GLY A 144 -0.12 -6.22 3.11
CA GLY A 144 0.64 -7.27 2.46
C GLY A 144 1.65 -6.74 1.45
N ALA A 145 2.17 -7.67 0.63
CA ALA A 145 3.11 -7.33 -0.43
C ALA A 145 2.49 -6.33 -1.41
N TYR A 146 3.30 -5.41 -1.93
CA TYR A 146 2.87 -4.40 -2.92
C TYR A 146 1.76 -3.46 -2.45
N GLY A 147 1.48 -3.41 -1.14
CA GLY A 147 0.42 -2.57 -0.56
C GLY A 147 -0.99 -3.16 -0.66
N LEU A 148 -1.12 -4.45 -0.96
CA LEU A 148 -2.41 -5.14 -0.94
C LEU A 148 -2.93 -5.28 0.50
N MET A 149 -4.24 -5.22 0.67
CA MET A 149 -4.89 -5.54 1.93
C MET A 149 -5.20 -7.03 2.01
N GLU A 150 -4.85 -7.65 3.12
CA GLU A 150 -5.10 -9.06 3.41
C GLU A 150 -5.91 -9.16 4.71
N GLU A 151 -7.05 -9.84 4.70
CA GLU A 151 -7.88 -10.06 5.90
C GLU A 151 -7.10 -10.87 6.96
N CYS A 152 -7.29 -10.53 8.24
CA CYS A 152 -6.59 -11.12 9.40
C CYS A 152 -7.53 -11.74 10.43
#